data_AF-A0A819MA99-F1
#
_entry.id   AF-A0A819MA99-F1
#
_cell.length_a   1.000
_cell.length_b   1.000
_cell.length_c   1.000
_cell.angle_alpha   90.00
_cell.angle_beta   90.00
_cell.angle_gamma   90.00
#
_symmetry.space_group_name_H-M   'P 1'
#
loop_
_entity.id
_entity.type
_entity.pdbx_description
1 polymer ?
#
loop_
_entity_poly.entity_id
_entity_poly.type
_entity_poly.pdbx_seq_one_letter_code
_entity_poly.pdbx_strand_id
1 'polypeptide(L)'
;NIASQNTTNSLNVLLRTRLNLFANVVRCKTSPVVPTRHSDIDILVIRENTEGEYSSLEHESVPGVVESLKVITRAKSLKIARFAFEIAKHAERKKVTAVHKANIMKLSDGL
;
A
#
# COMPACT_ATOMS: atom_id res chain seq x y z
N ASN A 1 -28.13 -3.02 20.06
CA ASN A 1 -28.14 -1.82 19.20
C ASN A 1 -26.74 -1.48 18.68
N ILE A 2 -26.07 -2.42 18.03
CA ILE A 2 -24.92 -2.09 17.18
C ILE A 2 -25.50 -2.20 15.78
N ALA A 3 -25.81 -1.04 15.20
CA ALA A 3 -26.23 -0.96 13.82
C ALA A 3 -25.17 -1.71 13.01
N SER A 4 -25.60 -2.76 12.31
CA SER A 4 -24.87 -3.33 11.18
C SER A 4 -24.64 -2.20 10.20
N GLN A 5 -23.50 -1.52 10.30
CA GLN A 5 -23.05 -0.64 9.23
C GLN A 5 -22.80 -1.57 8.04
N ASN A 6 -23.78 -1.61 7.13
CA ASN A 6 -23.57 -2.07 5.76
C ASN A 6 -22.60 -1.09 5.11
N THR A 7 -21.32 -1.15 5.47
CA THR A 7 -20.26 -0.49 4.72
C THR A 7 -20.15 -1.25 3.42
N THR A 8 -20.74 -0.70 2.36
CA THR A 8 -20.47 -1.12 0.99
C THR A 8 -18.98 -1.00 0.76
N ASN A 9 -18.26 -2.11 0.90
CA ASN A 9 -16.85 -2.19 0.56
C ASN A 9 -16.69 -1.65 -0.86
N SER A 10 -15.79 -0.69 -1.05
CA SER A 10 -15.54 -0.15 -2.39
C SER A 10 -15.22 -1.30 -3.35
N LEU A 11 -15.60 -1.15 -4.63
CA LEU A 11 -15.33 -2.19 -5.63
C LEU A 11 -13.85 -2.56 -5.68
N ASN A 12 -12.95 -1.59 -5.43
CA ASN A 12 -11.51 -1.81 -5.34
C ASN A 12 -11.13 -2.75 -4.18
N VAL A 13 -11.77 -2.60 -3.01
CA VAL A 13 -11.57 -3.51 -1.86
C VAL A 13 -12.02 -4.92 -2.23
N LEU A 14 -13.19 -5.04 -2.85
CA LEU A 14 -13.72 -6.33 -3.26
C LEU A 14 -12.78 -7.02 -4.25
N LEU A 15 -12.35 -6.31 -5.29
CA LEU A 15 -11.49 -6.84 -6.35
C LEU A 15 -10.13 -7.28 -5.80
N ARG A 16 -9.42 -6.41 -5.05
CA ARG A 16 -8.08 -6.75 -4.55
C ARG A 16 -8.09 -7.89 -3.55
N THR A 17 -9.12 -8.00 -2.73
CA THR A 17 -9.24 -9.08 -1.75
C THR A 17 -9.67 -10.39 -2.41
N ARG A 18 -10.71 -10.38 -3.27
CA ARG A 18 -11.19 -11.61 -3.92
C ARG A 18 -10.21 -12.18 -4.94
N LEU A 19 -9.49 -11.33 -5.66
CA LEU A 19 -8.51 -11.76 -6.66
C LEU A 19 -7.08 -11.80 -6.11
N ASN A 20 -6.88 -11.49 -4.82
CA ASN A 20 -5.57 -11.44 -4.18
C ASN A 20 -4.55 -10.57 -4.95
N LEU A 21 -4.99 -9.40 -5.42
CA LEU A 21 -4.16 -8.42 -6.15
C LEU A 21 -3.28 -7.65 -5.16
N PHE A 22 -2.27 -8.34 -4.62
CA PHE A 22 -1.44 -7.88 -3.50
C PHE A 22 -0.47 -6.74 -3.83
N ALA A 23 -0.14 -6.54 -5.11
CA ALA A 23 0.80 -5.52 -5.56
C ALA A 23 0.11 -4.52 -6.48
N ASN A 24 0.20 -3.24 -6.15
CA ASN A 24 -0.14 -2.13 -7.03
C ASN A 24 1.16 -1.55 -7.60
N VAL A 25 1.19 -1.31 -8.93
CA VAL A 25 2.36 -0.78 -9.64
C VAL A 25 1.96 0.46 -10.41
N VAL A 26 2.65 1.56 -10.17
CA VAL A 26 2.47 2.83 -10.86
C VAL A 26 3.81 3.28 -11.44
N ARG A 27 3.82 3.59 -12.74
CA ARG A 27 4.98 4.21 -13.38
C ARG A 27 4.76 5.71 -13.51
N CYS A 28 5.55 6.47 -12.77
CA CYS A 28 5.63 7.91 -12.89
C CYS A 28 6.79 8.23 -13.86
N LYS A 29 6.48 8.42 -15.14
CA LYS A 29 7.46 8.78 -16.17
C LYS A 29 7.11 10.13 -16.79
N THR A 30 8.11 10.98 -16.97
CA THR A 30 7.95 12.25 -17.71
C THR A 30 7.51 11.97 -19.14
N SER A 31 6.43 12.63 -19.56
CA SER A 31 5.98 12.61 -20.95
C SER A 31 6.71 13.70 -21.74
N PRO A 32 7.23 13.42 -22.95
CA PRO A 32 7.94 14.42 -23.75
C PRO A 32 7.02 15.53 -24.27
N VAL A 33 5.70 15.30 -24.32
CA VAL A 33 4.73 16.25 -24.87
C VAL A 33 3.97 17.06 -23.81
N VAL A 34 4.14 16.73 -22.53
CA VAL A 34 3.44 17.42 -21.43
C VAL A 34 4.45 18.21 -20.61
N PRO A 35 4.46 19.55 -20.69
CA PRO A 35 5.37 20.36 -19.88
C PRO A 35 4.99 20.25 -18.39
N THR A 36 5.99 20.03 -17.54
CA THR A 36 5.81 19.98 -16.08
C THR A 36 7.00 20.66 -15.40
N ARG A 37 6.88 20.93 -14.09
CA ARG A 37 7.97 21.53 -13.29
C ARG A 37 9.23 20.67 -13.23
N HIS A 38 9.11 19.35 -13.35
CA HIS A 38 10.20 18.41 -13.16
C HIS A 38 10.41 17.55 -14.41
N SER A 39 11.64 17.53 -14.92
CA SER A 39 12.04 16.74 -16.09
C SER A 39 12.77 15.46 -15.71
N ASP A 40 12.89 14.54 -16.68
CA ASP A 40 13.67 13.30 -16.58
C ASP A 40 13.31 12.40 -15.38
N ILE A 41 12.01 12.28 -15.10
CA ILE A 41 11.50 11.36 -14.08
C ILE A 41 11.20 10.01 -14.72
N ASP A 42 11.71 8.93 -14.14
CA ASP A 42 11.22 7.56 -14.38
C ASP A 42 11.27 6.75 -13.07
N ILE A 43 10.16 6.77 -12.33
CA ILE A 43 10.02 6.10 -11.03
C ILE A 43 8.94 5.02 -11.13
N LEU A 44 9.22 3.84 -10.60
CA LEU A 44 8.21 2.83 -10.31
C LEU A 44 7.85 2.88 -8.83
N VAL A 45 6.58 3.12 -8.54
CA VAL A 45 6.01 3.01 -7.20
C VAL A 45 5.32 1.65 -7.11
N ILE A 46 5.78 0.83 -6.18
CA ILE A 46 5.21 -0.50 -5.91
C ILE A 46 4.68 -0.45 -4.48
N ARG A 47 3.40 -0.78 -4.31
CA ARG A 47 2.71 -0.70 -3.03
C ARG A 47 1.96 -1.99 -2.71
N GLU A 48 2.08 -2.44 -1.46
CA GLU A 48 1.26 -3.52 -0.90
C GLU A 48 -0.22 -3.06 -0.88
N ASN A 49 -1.12 -3.92 -1.34
CA ASN A 49 -2.49 -3.54 -1.65
C ASN A 49 -3.56 -4.34 -0.89
N THR A 50 -3.21 -5.15 0.11
CA THR A 50 -4.15 -6.02 0.84
C THR A 50 -4.07 -5.91 2.38
N GLU A 51 -3.18 -5.09 2.92
CA GLU A 51 -2.96 -4.85 4.35
C GLU A 51 -2.73 -3.35 4.62
N GLY A 52 -2.35 -3.01 5.85
CA GLY A 52 -2.12 -1.63 6.27
C GLY A 52 -3.42 -0.83 6.39
N GLU A 53 -3.46 0.34 5.76
CA GLU A 53 -4.64 1.23 5.75
C GLU A 53 -5.89 0.58 5.16
N TYR A 54 -5.73 -0.54 4.43
CA TYR A 54 -6.84 -1.24 3.80
C TYR A 54 -7.38 -2.42 4.60
N SER A 55 -6.91 -2.62 5.83
CA SER A 55 -7.48 -3.61 6.75
C SER A 55 -8.91 -3.25 7.18
N SER A 56 -9.32 -1.98 7.08
CA SER A 56 -10.68 -1.49 7.40
C SER A 56 -11.20 -1.96 8.77
N LEU A 57 -10.29 -2.02 9.76
CA LEU A 57 -10.61 -2.40 11.13
C LEU A 57 -10.73 -1.12 11.95
N GLU A 58 -11.93 -0.56 12.00
CA GLU A 58 -12.24 0.64 12.77
C GLU A 58 -13.42 0.39 13.69
N HIS A 59 -13.38 0.96 14.88
CA HIS A 59 -14.48 0.90 15.83
C HIS A 59 -14.50 2.13 16.74
N GLU A 60 -15.65 2.37 17.35
CA GLU A 60 -15.81 3.41 18.37
C GLU A 60 -15.86 2.75 19.74
N SER A 61 -14.78 2.86 20.51
CA SER A 61 -14.64 2.21 21.82
C SER A 61 -15.60 2.78 22.85
N VAL A 62 -15.79 4.11 22.82
CA VAL A 62 -16.79 4.87 23.57
C VAL A 62 -17.26 6.05 22.71
N PRO A 63 -18.45 6.63 22.96
CA PRO A 63 -18.95 7.77 22.17
C PRO A 63 -17.92 8.90 22.06
N GLY A 64 -17.52 9.22 20.82
CA GLY A 64 -16.51 10.22 20.49
C GLY A 64 -15.07 9.72 20.39
N VAL A 65 -14.78 8.44 20.64
CA VAL A 65 -13.43 7.85 20.58
C VAL A 65 -13.38 6.75 19.53
N VAL A 66 -12.78 7.07 18.38
CA VAL A 66 -12.63 6.16 17.25
C VAL A 66 -11.20 5.61 17.19
N GLU A 67 -11.10 4.30 17.11
CA GLU A 67 -9.83 3.57 16.97
C GLU A 67 -9.73 2.94 15.57
N SER A 68 -8.52 2.98 15.01
CA SER A 68 -8.18 2.37 13.72
C SER A 68 -7.01 1.40 13.90
N LEU A 69 -7.21 0.14 13.48
CA LEU A 69 -6.22 -0.92 13.62
C LEU A 69 -5.58 -1.23 12.26
N LYS A 70 -4.31 -0.84 12.13
CA LYS A 70 -3.45 -1.20 11.00
C LYS A 70 -2.78 -2.56 11.26
N VAL A 71 -2.95 -3.52 10.35
CA VAL A 71 -2.29 -4.83 10.42
C VAL A 71 -1.22 -4.93 9.35
N ILE A 72 -0.01 -5.33 9.76
CA ILE A 72 1.13 -5.62 8.89
C ILE A 72 1.68 -7.00 9.24
N THR A 73 1.81 -7.87 8.25
CA THR A 73 2.34 -9.21 8.43
C THR A 73 3.64 -9.41 7.68
N ARG A 74 4.57 -10.16 8.29
CA ARG A 74 5.83 -10.56 7.64
C ARG A 74 5.59 -11.25 6.29
N ALA A 75 4.56 -12.09 6.20
CA ALA A 75 4.25 -12.83 5.00
C ALA A 75 3.96 -11.90 3.81
N LYS A 76 3.12 -10.88 4.00
CA LYS A 76 2.79 -9.92 2.93
C LYS A 76 3.90 -8.92 2.68
N SER A 77 4.60 -8.45 3.72
CA SER A 77 5.80 -7.61 3.57
C SER A 77 6.89 -8.30 2.74
N LEU A 78 7.18 -9.58 3.01
CA LEU A 78 8.14 -10.35 2.21
C LEU A 78 7.65 -10.56 0.78
N LYS A 79 6.36 -10.81 0.59
CA LYS A 79 5.77 -11.02 -0.74
C LYS A 79 5.93 -9.77 -1.61
N ILE A 80 5.61 -8.58 -1.07
CA ILE A 80 5.76 -7.33 -1.82
C ILE A 80 7.23 -6.94 -2.03
N ALA A 81 8.10 -7.20 -1.05
CA ALA A 81 9.53 -6.94 -1.18
C ALA A 81 10.15 -7.79 -2.30
N ARG A 82 9.88 -9.10 -2.33
CA ARG A 82 10.33 -10.00 -3.40
C ARG A 82 9.83 -9.53 -4.76
N PHE A 83 8.54 -9.22 -4.86
CA PHE A 83 7.95 -8.70 -6.09
C PHE A 83 8.63 -7.41 -6.57
N ALA A 84 8.95 -6.48 -5.66
CA ALA A 84 9.65 -5.25 -6.01
C ALA A 84 11.08 -5.49 -6.53
N PHE A 85 11.83 -6.42 -5.93
CA PHE A 85 13.16 -6.80 -6.42
C PHE A 85 13.11 -7.51 -7.78
N GLU A 86 12.14 -8.40 -8.00
CA GLU A 86 11.95 -9.05 -9.30
C GLU A 86 11.61 -8.04 -10.40
N ILE A 87 10.69 -7.11 -10.15
CA ILE A 87 10.39 -6.02 -11.10
C ILE A 87 11.63 -5.18 -11.35
N ALA A 88 12.39 -4.82 -10.31
CA ALA A 88 13.60 -4.03 -10.48
C ALA A 88 14.61 -4.74 -11.38
N LYS A 89 14.81 -6.05 -11.20
CA LYS A 89 15.69 -6.88 -12.05
C LYS A 89 15.21 -6.91 -13.50
N HIS A 90 13.93 -7.19 -13.73
CA HIS A 90 13.36 -7.25 -15.08
C HIS A 90 13.35 -5.90 -15.80
N ALA A 91 13.19 -4.80 -15.07
CA ALA A 91 13.20 -3.44 -15.60
C ALA A 91 14.61 -2.79 -15.57
N GLU A 92 15.66 -3.58 -15.35
CA GLU A 92 17.07 -3.14 -15.30
C GLU A 92 17.34 -1.98 -14.33
N ARG A 93 16.56 -1.89 -13.24
CA ARG A 93 16.72 -0.89 -12.18
C ARG A 93 17.72 -1.38 -11.14
N LYS A 94 18.66 -0.50 -10.77
CA LYS A 94 19.76 -0.80 -9.85
C LYS A 94 19.47 -0.48 -8.38
N LYS A 95 18.33 0.16 -8.09
CA LYS A 95 17.98 0.64 -6.75
C LYS A 95 16.51 0.35 -6.43
N VAL A 96 16.29 -0.22 -5.26
CA VAL A 96 14.99 -0.32 -4.59
C VAL A 96 15.10 0.44 -3.28
N THR A 97 14.14 1.33 -3.02
CA THR A 97 14.08 2.09 -1.77
C THR A 97 12.78 1.74 -1.05
N ALA A 98 12.89 1.18 0.15
CA ALA A 98 11.73 0.96 1.01
C ALA A 98 11.35 2.27 1.69
N VAL A 99 10.07 2.64 1.62
CA VAL A 99 9.51 3.83 2.26
C VAL A 99 8.67 3.38 3.45
N HIS A 100 8.97 3.91 4.64
CA HIS A 100 8.35 3.50 5.90
C HIS A 100 8.33 4.64 6.92
N LYS A 101 7.60 4.47 8.02
CA LYS A 101 7.59 5.37 9.18
C LYS A 101 8.07 4.67 10.46
N ALA A 102 9.03 3.75 10.33
CA ALA A 102 9.61 2.97 11.44
C ALA A 102 10.20 3.81 12.59
N ASN A 103 10.46 5.11 12.37
CA ASN A 103 10.89 6.02 13.44
C ASN A 103 9.81 6.27 14.50
N ILE A 104 8.52 6.12 14.14
CA ILE A 104 7.38 6.20 15.06
C ILE A 104 6.74 4.81 15.22
N MET A 105 6.41 4.16 14.10
CA MET A 105 5.81 2.83 14.05
C MET A 105 6.90 1.74 14.11
N LYS A 106 7.57 1.64 15.26
CA LYS A 106 8.78 0.79 15.41
C LYS A 106 8.55 -0.69 15.11
N LEU A 107 7.37 -1.22 15.44
CA LEU A 107 7.06 -2.64 15.25
C LEU A 107 6.45 -2.91 13.88
N SER A 108 5.36 -2.23 13.52
CA SER A 108 4.63 -2.52 12.28
C SER A 108 5.41 -2.13 11.02
N ASP A 109 5.96 -0.92 10.97
CA ASP A 109 6.76 -0.45 9.83
C ASP A 109 8.25 -0.84 9.93
N GLY A 110 8.69 -1.29 11.11
CA GLY A 110 10.04 -1.84 11.30
C GLY A 110 10.16 -3.32 10.94
N LEU A 111 9.04 -4.05 10.83
CA LEU A 111 8.96 -5.46 10.43
C LEU A 111 9.18 -5.66 8.92
#